data_AF-A0AAF0J2C5-F1
#
_entry.id   AF-A0AAF0J2C5-F1
#
_cell.length_a   1.000
_cell.length_b   1.000
_cell.length_c   1.000
_cell.angle_alpha   90.00
_cell.angle_beta   90.00
_cell.angle_gamma   90.00
#
_symmetry.space_group_name_H-M   'P 1'
#
loop_
_entity.id
_entity.type
_entity.pdbx_description
1 polymer ?
#
loop_
_entity_poly.entity_id
_entity_poly.type
_entity_poly.pdbx_seq_one_letter_code
_entity_poly.pdbx_strand_id
1 'polypeptide(L)'
;MTQTDIATFANGCFWGTEHMYRKYFTGKGLLDAKVGFIGGRKDFPNPTYRDVCTGKTDHAEAAQLVFDPSQVSYAELVEFFYRTHDPTQMNGQGPDMGTQYRSALFPHTDEQEATAKKVTEEVQALHFQPKGHKIVTQIQRLPAEDFVPAESYHQAYLINNPIVSVAGVLILSVFGWGFTHNWEAFMGSTEDPEDGVAAGMTCYGAAFVYLIFIVFCVCQIGVNRRYQRIQI
;
A
#
# COMPACT_ATOMS: atom_id res chain seq x y z
N MET A 1 22.03 -8.59 24.44
CA MET A 1 21.34 -7.44 23.84
C MET A 1 20.95 -7.87 22.44
N THR A 2 19.68 -7.82 22.08
CA THR A 2 19.26 -8.03 20.69
C THR A 2 19.83 -6.89 19.86
N GLN A 3 20.68 -7.20 18.88
CA GLN A 3 21.11 -6.21 17.91
C GLN A 3 19.86 -5.77 17.13
N THR A 4 19.73 -4.48 16.86
CA THR A 4 18.59 -3.93 16.12
C THR A 4 19.11 -3.15 14.92
N ASP A 5 18.46 -3.31 13.78
CA ASP A 5 18.70 -2.54 12.58
C ASP A 5 17.37 -1.96 12.07
N ILE A 6 17.45 -0.93 11.22
CA ILE A 6 16.29 -0.19 10.71
C ILE A 6 16.24 -0.34 9.19
N ALA A 7 15.03 -0.50 8.64
CA ALA A 7 14.80 -0.49 7.21
C ALA A 7 13.59 0.37 6.87
N THR A 8 13.66 1.22 5.84
CA THR A 8 12.55 2.08 5.44
C THR A 8 12.14 1.84 3.99
N PHE A 9 10.87 1.52 3.75
CA PHE A 9 10.35 1.12 2.44
C PHE A 9 9.05 1.85 2.09
N ALA A 10 8.92 2.25 0.83
CA ALA A 10 7.71 2.83 0.24
C ALA A 10 7.24 2.01 -0.97
N ASN A 11 6.00 1.57 -0.95
CA ASN A 11 5.43 0.68 -1.99
C ASN A 11 3.93 0.91 -2.21
N GLY A 12 3.49 2.16 -2.10
CA GLY A 12 2.07 2.55 -2.21
C GLY A 12 1.51 3.03 -0.88
N CYS A 13 0.23 2.81 -0.63
CA CYS A 13 -0.40 3.17 0.64
C CYS A 13 0.29 2.45 1.81
N PHE A 14 0.88 3.23 2.71
CA PHE A 14 1.68 2.72 3.83
C PHE A 14 0.91 1.81 4.83
N TRP A 15 -0.44 1.86 4.81
CA TRP A 15 -1.28 0.99 5.62
C TRP A 15 -1.16 -0.46 5.18
N GLY A 16 -1.12 -0.68 3.86
CA GLY A 16 -0.88 -1.99 3.27
C GLY A 16 0.54 -2.47 3.58
N THR A 17 1.53 -1.59 3.44
CA THR A 17 2.94 -1.88 3.73
C THR A 17 3.11 -2.37 5.16
N GLU A 18 2.69 -1.58 6.15
CA GLU A 18 2.80 -1.94 7.57
C GLU A 18 2.07 -3.25 7.86
N HIS A 19 0.84 -3.39 7.35
CA HIS A 19 0.05 -4.61 7.56
C HIS A 19 0.77 -5.85 7.02
N MET A 20 1.34 -5.80 5.83
CA MET A 20 2.02 -6.95 5.21
C MET A 20 3.28 -7.35 5.98
N TYR A 21 4.12 -6.40 6.39
CA TYR A 21 5.30 -6.69 7.19
C TYR A 21 4.93 -7.24 8.57
N ARG A 22 3.99 -6.60 9.27
CA ARG A 22 3.51 -7.10 10.57
C ARG A 22 2.92 -8.50 10.43
N LYS A 23 2.08 -8.75 9.42
CA LYS A 23 1.46 -10.07 9.20
C LYS A 23 2.49 -11.17 8.92
N TYR A 24 3.54 -10.88 8.16
CA TYR A 24 4.50 -11.91 7.74
C TYR A 24 5.66 -12.13 8.72
N PHE A 25 6.16 -11.05 9.34
CA PHE A 25 7.39 -11.06 10.13
C PHE A 25 7.20 -10.89 11.64
N THR A 26 5.99 -10.68 12.16
CA THR A 26 5.75 -10.74 13.61
C THR A 26 6.14 -12.11 14.15
N GLY A 27 7.05 -12.15 15.13
CA GLY A 27 7.62 -13.39 15.67
C GLY A 27 8.71 -14.03 14.79
N LYS A 28 9.15 -13.35 13.74
CA LYS A 28 10.24 -13.77 12.83
C LYS A 28 11.25 -12.64 12.63
N GLY A 29 11.64 -11.98 13.71
CA GLY A 29 12.65 -10.92 13.70
C GLY A 29 12.15 -9.48 13.52
N LEU A 30 10.90 -9.23 13.13
CA LEU A 30 10.34 -7.87 13.18
C LEU A 30 10.01 -7.48 14.63
N LEU A 31 10.58 -6.37 15.10
CA LEU A 31 10.41 -5.87 16.46
C LEU A 31 9.37 -4.75 16.52
N ASP A 32 9.40 -3.81 15.58
CA ASP A 32 8.39 -2.75 15.43
C ASP A 32 8.27 -2.28 13.98
N ALA A 33 7.17 -1.59 13.66
CA ALA A 33 6.94 -0.95 12.37
C ALA A 33 6.14 0.35 12.56
N LYS A 34 6.54 1.43 11.92
CA LYS A 34 5.82 2.71 11.94
C LYS A 34 5.61 3.22 10.54
N VAL A 35 4.45 3.82 10.29
CA VAL A 35 4.16 4.50 9.02
C VAL A 35 4.48 5.98 9.11
N GLY A 36 4.91 6.57 8.00
CA GLY A 36 5.39 7.94 7.96
C GLY A 36 5.78 8.40 6.57
N PHE A 37 6.54 9.49 6.54
CA PHE A 37 6.89 10.23 5.35
C PHE A 37 8.41 10.39 5.26
N ILE A 38 8.99 10.14 4.08
CA ILE A 38 10.45 10.27 3.86
C ILE A 38 10.75 10.59 2.38
N GLY A 39 11.94 11.10 2.11
CA GLY A 39 12.44 11.30 0.74
C GLY A 39 11.77 12.45 -0.01
N GLY A 40 11.16 13.39 0.71
CA GLY A 40 10.60 14.60 0.13
C GLY A 40 11.53 15.81 0.23
N ARG A 41 10.97 16.97 -0.05
CA ARG A 41 11.72 18.23 -0.14
C ARG A 41 12.05 18.78 1.24
N LYS A 42 13.25 19.34 1.37
CA LYS A 42 13.77 19.90 2.63
C LYS A 42 12.99 21.11 3.17
N ASP A 43 12.19 21.79 2.34
CA ASP A 43 11.30 22.87 2.76
C ASP A 43 10.05 22.39 3.52
N PHE A 44 9.80 21.07 3.52
CA PHE A 44 8.75 20.42 4.31
C PHE A 44 9.38 19.44 5.32
N PRO A 45 10.11 19.89 6.35
CA PRO A 45 10.84 19.00 7.25
C PRO A 45 9.96 18.15 8.16
N ASN A 46 8.70 18.54 8.38
CA ASN A 46 7.72 17.81 9.19
C ASN A 46 6.34 17.89 8.50
N PRO A 47 6.14 17.21 7.35
CA PRO A 47 4.89 17.33 6.61
C PRO A 47 3.76 16.62 7.37
N THR A 48 2.57 17.20 7.36
CA THR A 48 1.35 16.49 7.78
C THR A 48 0.86 15.61 6.65
N TYR A 49 0.01 14.62 6.95
CA TYR A 49 -0.65 13.83 5.90
C TYR A 49 -1.35 14.72 4.86
N ARG A 50 -1.99 15.79 5.32
CA ARG A 50 -2.66 16.76 4.44
C ARG A 50 -1.69 17.46 3.50
N ASP A 51 -0.48 17.78 3.95
CA ASP A 51 0.54 18.39 3.09
C ASP A 51 1.00 17.40 2.02
N VAL A 52 1.24 16.14 2.40
CA VAL A 52 1.66 15.07 1.48
C VAL A 52 0.59 14.79 0.43
N CYS A 53 -0.70 14.77 0.80
CA CYS A 53 -1.80 14.59 -0.15
C CYS A 53 -1.86 15.66 -1.24
N THR A 54 -1.23 16.83 -1.05
CA THR A 54 -1.16 17.85 -2.11
C THR A 54 -0.20 17.48 -3.24
N GLY A 55 0.68 16.50 -3.04
CA GLY A 55 1.76 16.12 -3.95
C GLY A 55 2.92 17.12 -4.02
N LYS A 56 2.85 18.25 -3.29
CA LYS A 56 3.86 19.32 -3.38
C LYS A 56 5.11 19.05 -2.55
N THR A 57 5.01 18.21 -1.52
CA THR A 57 6.10 17.92 -0.58
C THR A 57 7.09 16.91 -1.14
N ASP A 58 6.68 16.11 -2.13
CA ASP A 58 7.43 15.01 -2.73
C ASP A 58 7.82 13.87 -1.76
N HIS A 59 7.28 13.88 -0.54
CA HIS A 59 7.47 12.77 0.40
C HIS A 59 6.77 11.51 -0.10
N ALA A 60 7.43 10.36 0.08
CA ALA A 60 6.79 9.05 -0.06
C ALA A 60 6.09 8.65 1.25
N GLU A 61 4.92 8.03 1.12
CA GLU A 61 4.36 7.19 2.18
C GLU A 61 5.24 5.95 2.35
N ALA A 62 5.79 5.76 3.55
CA ALA A 62 6.74 4.70 3.84
C ALA A 62 6.44 4.03 5.18
N ALA A 63 6.92 2.80 5.34
CA ALA A 63 7.02 2.12 6.62
C ALA A 63 8.50 2.01 7.03
N GLN A 64 8.81 2.46 8.25
CA GLN A 64 10.08 2.25 8.92
C GLN A 64 9.95 1.04 9.85
N LEU A 65 10.77 0.03 9.61
CA LEU A 65 10.79 -1.25 10.31
C LEU A 65 12.00 -1.29 11.24
N VAL A 66 11.79 -1.76 12.47
CA VAL A 66 12.87 -2.11 13.39
C VAL A 66 12.92 -3.63 13.44
N PHE A 67 14.07 -4.23 13.12
CA PHE A 67 14.21 -5.67 13.03
C PHE A 67 15.50 -6.17 13.70
N ASP A 68 15.50 -7.46 14.04
CA ASP A 68 16.65 -8.18 14.57
C ASP A 68 17.40 -8.86 13.40
N PRO A 69 18.59 -8.36 13.00
CA PRO A 69 19.35 -8.91 11.89
C PRO A 69 19.86 -10.33 12.13
N SER A 70 19.80 -10.84 13.38
CA SER A 70 20.11 -12.24 13.67
C SER A 70 18.97 -13.20 13.31
N GLN A 71 17.76 -12.69 13.10
CA GLN A 71 16.56 -13.48 12.77
C GLN A 71 16.05 -13.25 11.35
N VAL A 72 16.16 -12.02 10.83
CA VAL A 72 15.77 -11.67 9.47
C VAL A 72 16.78 -10.71 8.87
N SER A 73 17.25 -11.01 7.67
CA SER A 73 18.20 -10.16 6.95
C SER A 73 17.51 -9.02 6.21
N TYR A 74 18.24 -7.93 5.98
CA TYR A 74 17.77 -6.84 5.13
C TYR A 74 17.43 -7.31 3.71
N ALA A 75 18.18 -8.27 3.17
CA ALA A 75 17.91 -8.86 1.85
C ALA A 75 16.53 -9.54 1.79
N GLU A 76 16.16 -10.31 2.81
CA GLU A 76 14.82 -10.94 2.89
C GLU A 76 13.70 -9.90 2.97
N LEU A 77 13.92 -8.81 3.69
CA LEU A 77 12.97 -7.71 3.76
C LEU A 77 12.78 -7.01 2.40
N VAL A 78 13.86 -6.83 1.63
CA VAL A 78 13.82 -6.27 0.27
C VAL A 78 13.21 -7.25 -0.74
N GLU A 79 13.48 -8.54 -0.61
CA GLU A 79 12.83 -9.55 -1.47
C GLU A 79 11.31 -9.57 -1.21
N PHE A 80 10.91 -9.52 0.06
CA PHE A 80 9.50 -9.43 0.43
C PHE A 80 8.84 -8.14 -0.08
N PHE A 81 9.55 -7.01 -0.05
CA PHE A 81 9.09 -5.75 -0.64
C PHE A 81 8.63 -5.95 -2.09
N TYR A 82 9.44 -6.58 -2.93
CA TYR A 82 9.11 -6.82 -4.35
C TYR A 82 7.94 -7.79 -4.59
N ARG A 83 7.53 -8.54 -3.56
CA ARG A 83 6.40 -9.49 -3.64
C ARG A 83 5.07 -8.88 -3.22
N THR A 84 5.06 -7.68 -2.64
CA THR A 84 3.87 -7.08 -2.01
C THR A 84 3.19 -5.99 -2.82
N HIS A 85 3.77 -5.59 -3.96
CA HIS A 85 3.29 -4.47 -4.77
C HIS A 85 3.75 -4.62 -6.22
N ASP A 86 3.25 -3.80 -7.15
CA ASP A 86 3.80 -3.67 -8.50
C ASP A 86 4.97 -2.67 -8.50
N PRO A 87 6.24 -3.10 -8.66
CA PRO A 87 7.40 -2.22 -8.67
C PRO A 87 7.67 -1.59 -10.05
N THR A 88 6.81 -1.81 -11.03
CA THR A 88 6.94 -1.29 -12.41
C THR A 88 6.08 -0.04 -12.64
N GLN A 89 5.14 0.22 -11.74
CA GLN A 89 4.27 1.39 -11.78
C GLN A 89 5.00 2.64 -11.26
N MET A 90 5.22 3.60 -12.14
CA MET A 90 5.89 4.86 -11.78
C MET A 90 4.92 5.79 -11.05
N ASN A 91 5.33 6.31 -9.89
CA ASN A 91 4.57 7.28 -9.08
C ASN A 91 3.11 6.85 -8.83
N GLY A 92 2.93 5.59 -8.44
CA GLY A 92 1.62 5.07 -8.07
C GLY A 92 1.68 3.60 -7.71
N GLN A 93 0.60 3.13 -7.08
CA GLN A 93 0.35 1.71 -6.84
C GLN A 93 -1.14 1.41 -7.01
N GLY A 94 -1.48 0.61 -8.03
CA GLY A 94 -2.87 0.32 -8.37
C GLY A 94 -3.67 1.62 -8.59
N PRO A 95 -4.79 1.83 -7.86
CA PRO A 95 -5.61 3.05 -7.98
C PRO A 95 -4.99 4.29 -7.29
N ASP A 96 -4.01 4.11 -6.41
CA ASP A 96 -3.39 5.19 -5.65
C ASP A 96 -2.27 5.83 -6.49
N MET A 97 -2.56 6.99 -7.10
CA MET A 97 -1.64 7.68 -8.01
C MET A 97 -1.07 8.95 -7.38
N GLY A 98 0.24 9.15 -7.52
CA GLY A 98 0.96 10.30 -6.96
C GLY A 98 2.39 9.94 -6.55
N THR A 99 3.28 10.93 -6.47
CA THR A 99 4.68 10.69 -6.06
C THR A 99 4.78 10.15 -4.65
N GLN A 100 3.76 10.39 -3.80
CA GLN A 100 3.70 9.81 -2.46
C GLN A 100 3.52 8.29 -2.45
N TYR A 101 2.99 7.70 -3.51
CA TYR A 101 2.74 6.25 -3.61
C TYR A 101 3.82 5.51 -4.42
N ARG A 102 4.94 6.18 -4.72
CA ARG A 102 6.02 5.59 -5.52
C ARG A 102 6.65 4.38 -4.82
N SER A 103 7.16 3.45 -5.63
CA SER A 103 8.05 2.39 -5.16
C SER A 103 9.44 2.97 -4.86
N ALA A 104 9.89 2.91 -3.60
CA ALA A 104 11.20 3.35 -3.18
C ALA A 104 11.74 2.55 -1.99
N LEU A 105 13.05 2.31 -1.99
CA LEU A 105 13.84 1.78 -0.88
C LEU A 105 14.70 2.92 -0.34
N PHE A 106 14.72 3.09 0.99
CA PHE A 106 15.55 4.09 1.68
C PHE A 106 16.57 3.41 2.59
N PRO A 107 17.68 2.88 2.04
CA PRO A 107 18.76 2.32 2.83
C PRO A 107 19.36 3.34 3.80
N HIS A 108 19.78 2.89 4.98
CA HIS A 108 20.40 3.72 6.01
C HIS A 108 21.91 3.53 6.14
N THR A 109 22.47 2.46 5.54
CA THR A 109 23.91 2.19 5.47
C THR A 109 24.36 1.88 4.05
N ASP A 110 25.66 1.90 3.80
CA ASP A 110 26.24 1.56 2.50
C ASP A 110 26.01 0.07 2.17
N GLU A 111 26.04 -0.80 3.18
CA GLU A 111 25.74 -2.24 3.04
C GLU A 111 24.28 -2.48 2.69
N GLN A 112 23.35 -1.74 3.29
CA GLN A 112 21.94 -1.81 2.92
C GLN A 112 21.72 -1.31 1.49
N GLU A 113 22.41 -0.25 1.06
CA GLU A 113 22.29 0.26 -0.31
C GLU A 113 22.81 -0.74 -1.34
N ALA A 114 23.99 -1.32 -1.09
CA ALA A 114 24.55 -2.37 -1.93
C ALA A 114 23.63 -3.60 -2.00
N THR A 115 23.07 -4.00 -0.85
CA THR A 115 22.13 -5.13 -0.76
C THR A 115 20.83 -4.84 -1.52
N ALA A 116 20.25 -3.65 -1.34
CA ALA A 116 19.04 -3.23 -2.06
C ALA A 116 19.25 -3.28 -3.56
N LYS A 117 20.36 -2.72 -4.06
CA LYS A 117 20.71 -2.75 -5.50
C LYS A 117 20.84 -4.18 -6.02
N LYS A 118 21.61 -5.02 -5.31
CA LYS A 118 21.82 -6.42 -5.68
C LYS A 118 20.50 -7.19 -5.77
N VAL A 119 19.66 -7.14 -4.72
CA VAL A 119 18.37 -7.86 -4.70
C VAL A 119 17.45 -7.32 -5.79
N THR A 120 17.45 -6.01 -6.05
CA THR A 120 16.66 -5.41 -7.14
C THR A 120 17.07 -5.96 -8.50
N GLU A 121 18.37 -6.08 -8.78
CA GLU A 121 18.91 -6.65 -10.02
C GLU A 121 18.55 -8.13 -10.17
N GLU A 122 18.67 -8.91 -9.10
CA GLU A 122 18.30 -10.32 -9.09
C GLU A 122 16.80 -10.51 -9.36
N VAL A 123 15.95 -9.76 -8.67
CA VAL A 123 14.49 -9.78 -8.87
C VAL A 123 14.11 -9.32 -10.27
N GLN A 124 14.75 -8.27 -10.78
CA GLN A 124 14.56 -7.79 -12.16
C GLN A 124 14.86 -8.90 -13.16
N ALA A 125 16.01 -9.57 -13.06
CA ALA A 125 16.43 -10.62 -13.97
C ALA A 125 15.53 -11.87 -13.90
N LEU A 126 15.12 -12.26 -12.69
CA LEU A 126 14.35 -13.49 -12.48
C LEU A 126 12.86 -13.36 -12.80
N HIS A 127 12.25 -12.21 -12.49
CA HIS A 127 10.78 -12.11 -12.45
C HIS A 127 10.17 -11.09 -13.42
N PHE A 128 10.91 -10.06 -13.81
CA PHE A 128 10.38 -8.94 -14.61
C PHE A 128 10.94 -8.90 -16.03
N GLN A 129 12.25 -9.12 -16.20
CA GLN A 129 12.90 -9.13 -17.51
C GLN A 129 12.35 -10.21 -18.46
N PRO A 130 12.06 -11.46 -18.02
CA PRO A 130 11.44 -12.46 -18.89
C PRO A 130 10.04 -12.08 -19.39
N LYS A 131 9.39 -11.13 -18.70
CA LYS A 131 8.07 -10.57 -19.07
C LYS A 131 8.17 -9.25 -19.84
N GLY A 132 9.39 -8.77 -20.11
CA GLY A 132 9.62 -7.48 -20.77
C GLY A 132 9.32 -6.27 -19.89
N HIS A 133 9.22 -6.43 -18.57
CA HIS A 133 8.94 -5.36 -17.62
C HIS A 133 10.22 -4.84 -16.97
N LYS A 134 10.22 -3.55 -16.59
CA LYS A 134 11.34 -2.90 -15.90
C LYS A 134 10.87 -2.36 -14.53
N ILE A 135 11.61 -2.70 -13.49
CA ILE A 135 11.45 -2.16 -12.15
C ILE A 135 11.83 -0.67 -12.16
N VAL A 136 10.96 0.16 -11.60
CA VAL A 136 11.15 1.62 -11.46
C VAL A 136 11.37 2.05 -10.00
N THR A 137 11.54 1.09 -9.09
CA THR A 137 11.85 1.34 -7.67
C THR A 137 13.06 2.24 -7.54
N GLN A 138 12.87 3.35 -6.82
CA GLN A 138 13.96 4.27 -6.50
C GLN A 138 14.77 3.72 -5.33
N ILE A 139 16.10 3.80 -5.39
CA ILE A 139 16.97 3.46 -4.25
C ILE A 139 17.70 4.74 -3.89
N GLN A 140 17.35 5.31 -2.74
CA GLN A 140 17.91 6.56 -2.25
C GLN A 140 18.38 6.38 -0.82
N ARG A 141 19.70 6.40 -0.60
CA ARG A 141 20.25 6.33 0.75
C ARG A 141 19.91 7.61 1.52
N LEU A 142 19.23 7.45 2.64
CA LEU A 142 18.85 8.53 3.55
C LEU A 142 19.09 8.07 5.00
N PRO A 143 19.49 8.97 5.90
CA PRO A 143 19.55 8.64 7.32
C PRO A 143 18.18 8.19 7.87
N ALA A 144 18.17 7.33 8.87
CA ALA A 144 16.92 6.83 9.46
C ALA A 144 16.11 7.95 10.15
N GLU A 145 16.81 8.99 10.61
CA GLU A 145 16.24 10.19 11.24
C GLU A 145 15.51 11.13 10.27
N ASP A 146 15.70 10.99 8.95
CA ASP A 146 14.94 11.76 7.96
C ASP A 146 13.49 11.27 7.83
N PHE A 147 13.16 10.14 8.46
CA PHE A 147 11.80 9.61 8.54
C PHE A 147 10.95 10.44 9.52
N VAL A 148 9.85 10.99 9.00
CA VAL A 148 8.87 11.71 9.82
C VAL A 148 7.68 10.78 10.10
N PRO A 149 7.44 10.37 11.35
CA PRO A 149 6.28 9.54 11.69
C PRO A 149 4.97 10.21 11.33
N ALA A 150 4.06 9.47 10.69
CA ALA A 150 2.71 9.95 10.44
C ALA A 150 1.89 10.01 11.73
N GLU A 151 0.76 10.72 11.66
CA GLU A 151 -0.17 10.90 12.77
C GLU A 151 -0.62 9.55 13.35
N SER A 152 -0.92 9.55 14.66
CA SER A 152 -1.20 8.31 15.42
C SER A 152 -2.34 7.48 14.85
N TYR A 153 -3.31 8.10 14.19
CA TYR A 153 -4.44 7.40 13.58
C TYR A 153 -4.07 6.62 12.31
N HIS A 154 -2.91 6.87 11.69
CA HIS A 154 -2.41 6.07 10.58
C HIS A 154 -1.67 4.81 11.05
N GLN A 155 -1.16 4.80 12.28
CA GLN A 155 -0.39 3.69 12.83
C GLN A 155 -1.28 2.46 13.07
N ALA A 156 -0.84 1.29 12.58
CA ALA A 156 -1.55 0.02 12.67
C ALA A 156 -3.01 0.11 12.15
N TYR A 157 -3.28 0.97 11.16
CA TYR A 157 -4.65 1.30 10.74
C TYR A 157 -5.49 0.07 10.35
N LEU A 158 -4.95 -0.82 9.51
CA LEU A 158 -5.65 -2.04 9.07
C LEU A 158 -5.75 -3.11 10.16
N ILE A 159 -4.90 -3.07 11.19
CA ILE A 159 -4.99 -3.93 12.37
C ILE A 159 -6.13 -3.45 13.26
N ASN A 160 -6.24 -2.14 13.46
CA ASN A 160 -7.27 -1.51 14.27
C ASN A 160 -8.65 -1.47 13.57
N ASN A 161 -8.68 -1.54 12.23
CA ASN A 161 -9.90 -1.49 11.41
C ASN A 161 -10.04 -2.71 10.48
N PRO A 162 -10.14 -3.94 11.01
CA PRO A 162 -10.13 -5.17 10.21
C PRO A 162 -11.33 -5.32 9.26
N ILE A 163 -12.46 -4.68 9.57
CA ILE A 163 -13.66 -4.68 8.71
C ILE A 163 -13.37 -4.03 7.35
N VAL A 164 -12.52 -3.00 7.31
CA VAL A 164 -12.12 -2.35 6.05
C VAL A 164 -11.30 -3.31 5.19
N SER A 165 -10.42 -4.10 5.81
CA SER A 165 -9.59 -5.09 5.13
C SER A 165 -10.43 -6.24 4.54
N VAL A 166 -11.39 -6.77 5.29
CA VAL A 166 -12.21 -7.92 4.85
C VAL A 166 -13.29 -7.50 3.85
N ALA A 167 -13.99 -6.39 4.08
CA ALA A 167 -15.05 -5.94 3.20
C ALA A 167 -14.52 -5.54 1.82
N GLY A 168 -13.38 -4.83 1.75
CA GLY A 168 -12.77 -4.44 0.47
C GLY A 168 -12.38 -5.65 -0.38
N VAL A 169 -11.76 -6.66 0.22
CA VAL A 169 -11.38 -7.90 -0.49
C VAL A 169 -12.61 -8.66 -0.97
N LEU A 170 -13.64 -8.83 -0.13
CA LEU A 170 -14.87 -9.53 -0.52
C LEU A 170 -15.62 -8.81 -1.64
N ILE A 171 -15.73 -7.48 -1.55
CA ILE A 171 -16.38 -6.65 -2.58
C ILE A 171 -15.60 -6.78 -3.89
N LEU A 172 -14.28 -6.54 -3.90
CA LEU A 172 -13.48 -6.62 -5.12
C LEU A 172 -13.43 -8.04 -5.72
N SER A 173 -13.43 -9.08 -4.88
CA SER A 173 -13.41 -10.47 -5.35
C SER A 173 -14.74 -10.87 -5.99
N VAL A 174 -15.87 -10.50 -5.38
CA VAL A 174 -17.21 -10.81 -5.89
C VAL A 174 -17.52 -9.98 -7.14
N PHE A 175 -17.21 -8.69 -7.15
CA PHE A 175 -17.41 -7.83 -8.32
C PHE A 175 -16.43 -8.15 -9.45
N GLY A 176 -15.16 -8.42 -9.14
CA GLY A 176 -14.16 -8.82 -10.13
C GLY A 176 -14.50 -10.16 -10.79
N TRP A 177 -14.97 -11.15 -10.02
CA TRP A 177 -15.45 -12.42 -10.57
C TRP A 177 -16.71 -12.23 -11.43
N GLY A 178 -17.70 -11.46 -10.94
CA GLY A 178 -18.92 -11.16 -11.69
C GLY A 178 -18.67 -10.41 -13.01
N PHE A 179 -17.74 -9.46 -13.01
CA PHE A 179 -17.38 -8.66 -14.19
C PHE A 179 -16.59 -9.47 -15.23
N THR A 180 -15.73 -10.39 -14.78
CA THR A 180 -14.92 -11.23 -15.69
C THR A 180 -15.67 -12.41 -16.28
N HIS A 181 -16.67 -12.96 -15.57
CA HIS A 181 -17.39 -14.17 -15.99
C HIS A 181 -18.78 -13.89 -16.57
N ASN A 182 -19.34 -12.69 -16.40
CA ASN A 182 -20.71 -12.35 -16.82
C ASN A 182 -20.78 -10.95 -17.47
N TRP A 183 -19.81 -10.62 -18.32
CA TRP A 183 -19.69 -9.33 -19.02
C TRP A 183 -20.96 -8.96 -19.81
N GLU A 184 -21.54 -9.90 -20.54
CA GLU A 184 -22.73 -9.68 -21.37
C GLU A 184 -23.98 -9.38 -20.52
N ALA A 185 -24.11 -10.01 -19.34
CA ALA A 185 -25.17 -9.71 -18.38
C ALA A 185 -25.01 -8.33 -17.71
N PHE A 186 -23.82 -7.74 -17.77
CA PHE A 186 -23.47 -6.48 -17.11
C PHE A 186 -23.40 -5.28 -18.06
N MET A 187 -23.25 -5.50 -19.35
CA MET A 187 -23.17 -4.42 -20.35
C MET A 187 -24.31 -4.50 -21.38
N GLY A 188 -25.09 -5.58 -21.36
CA GLY A 188 -26.07 -5.90 -22.40
C GLY A 188 -25.39 -6.47 -23.64
N SER A 189 -26.11 -7.33 -24.36
CA SER A 189 -25.65 -7.80 -25.67
C SER A 189 -25.65 -6.63 -26.66
N THR A 190 -24.66 -6.54 -27.54
CA THR A 190 -24.65 -5.55 -28.62
C THR A 190 -25.55 -5.96 -29.80
N GLU A 191 -26.17 -7.14 -29.72
CA GLU A 191 -26.90 -7.78 -30.82
C GLU A 191 -28.42 -7.68 -30.67
N ASP A 192 -28.94 -7.36 -29.48
CA ASP A 192 -30.39 -7.27 -29.21
C ASP A 192 -30.82 -5.87 -28.75
N PRO A 193 -31.55 -5.10 -29.59
CA PRO A 193 -32.02 -3.77 -29.26
C PRO A 193 -33.23 -3.73 -28.29
N GLU A 194 -33.83 -4.86 -27.92
CA GLU A 194 -34.94 -4.94 -26.94
C GLU A 194 -34.53 -5.47 -25.56
N ASP A 195 -33.22 -5.53 -25.24
CA ASP A 195 -32.73 -6.10 -23.98
C ASP A 195 -32.85 -5.13 -22.78
N GLY A 196 -34.09 -4.75 -22.47
CA GLY A 196 -34.43 -3.95 -21.29
C GLY A 196 -34.18 -4.67 -19.97
N VAL A 197 -34.02 -6.00 -20.00
CA VAL A 197 -33.68 -6.83 -18.83
C VAL A 197 -32.21 -6.64 -18.47
N ALA A 198 -31.30 -6.65 -19.45
CA ALA A 198 -29.89 -6.34 -19.21
C ALA A 198 -29.70 -4.92 -18.67
N ALA A 199 -30.32 -3.90 -19.28
CA ALA A 199 -30.28 -2.53 -18.78
C ALA A 199 -30.88 -2.37 -17.37
N GLY A 200 -31.91 -3.15 -17.04
CA GLY A 200 -32.45 -3.22 -15.68
C GLY A 200 -31.44 -3.81 -14.69
N MET A 201 -30.80 -4.93 -15.05
CA MET A 201 -29.80 -5.59 -14.22
C MET A 201 -28.54 -4.75 -14.00
N THR A 202 -28.12 -3.95 -14.98
CA THR A 202 -27.01 -2.99 -14.79
C THR A 202 -27.38 -1.88 -13.80
N CYS A 203 -28.62 -1.38 -13.86
CA CYS A 203 -29.11 -0.37 -12.92
C CYS A 203 -29.26 -0.93 -11.50
N TYR A 204 -29.77 -2.16 -11.34
CA TYR A 204 -29.84 -2.84 -10.04
C TYR A 204 -28.46 -3.20 -9.50
N GLY A 205 -27.54 -3.64 -10.36
CA GLY A 205 -26.15 -3.92 -10.01
C GLY A 205 -25.43 -2.65 -9.55
N ALA A 206 -25.57 -1.56 -10.29
CA ALA A 206 -25.05 -0.25 -9.89
C ALA A 206 -25.67 0.23 -8.57
N ALA A 207 -27.00 0.15 -8.42
CA ALA A 207 -27.69 0.52 -7.19
C ALA A 207 -27.22 -0.31 -5.99
N PHE A 208 -26.97 -1.60 -6.16
CA PHE A 208 -26.45 -2.48 -5.12
C PHE A 208 -24.99 -2.14 -4.76
N VAL A 209 -24.14 -1.85 -5.75
CA VAL A 209 -22.78 -1.32 -5.53
C VAL A 209 -22.83 -0.01 -4.74
N TYR A 210 -23.69 0.93 -5.14
CA TYR A 210 -23.87 2.18 -4.43
C TYR A 210 -24.41 1.97 -3.01
N LEU A 211 -25.31 1.01 -2.79
CA LEU A 211 -25.84 0.70 -1.47
C LEU A 211 -24.75 0.12 -0.56
N ILE A 212 -23.94 -0.80 -1.06
CA ILE A 212 -22.78 -1.33 -0.34
C ILE A 212 -21.79 -0.20 -0.03
N PHE A 213 -21.52 0.67 -0.99
CA PHE A 213 -20.64 1.82 -0.80
C PHE A 213 -21.19 2.79 0.25
N ILE A 214 -22.50 3.08 0.24
CA ILE A 214 -23.17 3.90 1.25
C ILE A 214 -23.06 3.25 2.63
N VAL A 215 -23.31 1.94 2.75
CA VAL A 215 -23.16 1.20 4.01
C VAL A 215 -21.71 1.27 4.50
N PHE A 216 -20.74 1.10 3.61
CA PHE A 216 -19.32 1.25 3.92
C PHE A 216 -19.01 2.67 4.42
N CYS A 217 -19.45 3.71 3.73
CA CYS A 217 -19.29 5.11 4.14
C CYS A 217 -19.95 5.40 5.50
N VAL A 218 -21.15 4.89 5.75
CA VAL A 218 -21.85 5.04 7.03
C VAL A 218 -21.10 4.34 8.17
N CYS A 219 -20.56 3.14 7.91
CA CYS A 219 -19.69 2.44 8.85
C CYS A 219 -18.42 3.24 9.16
N GLN A 220 -17.76 3.81 8.14
CA GLN A 220 -16.58 4.68 8.33
C GLN A 220 -16.92 5.93 9.17
N ILE A 221 -18.06 6.58 8.91
CA ILE A 221 -18.54 7.71 9.72
C ILE A 221 -18.79 7.27 11.17
N GLY A 222 -19.37 6.09 11.38
CA GLY A 222 -19.60 5.52 12.71
C GLY A 222 -18.32 5.25 13.50
N VAL A 223 -17.31 4.69 12.84
CA VAL A 223 -15.97 4.47 13.41
C VAL A 223 -15.31 5.81 13.76
N ASN A 224 -15.33 6.78 12.85
CA ASN A 224 -14.75 8.11 13.07
C ASN A 224 -15.43 8.85 14.25
N ARG A 225 -16.77 8.78 14.35
CA ARG A 225 -17.53 9.37 15.47
C ARG A 225 -17.30 8.69 16.82
N ARG A 226 -16.96 7.39 16.84
CA ARG A 226 -16.56 6.70 18.08
C ARG A 226 -15.15 7.11 18.48
N TYR A 227 -14.25 7.27 17.51
CA TYR A 227 -12.89 7.71 17.76
C TYR A 227 -12.82 9.13 18.34
N GLN A 228 -13.60 10.08 17.79
CA GLN A 228 -13.69 11.44 18.35
C GLN A 228 -14.26 11.50 19.77
N ARG A 229 -15.05 10.50 20.19
CA ARG A 229 -15.59 10.42 21.57
C ARG A 229 -14.61 9.86 22.59
N ILE A 230 -13.55 9.18 22.15
CA ILE A 230 -12.51 8.61 23.03
C ILE A 230 -11.40 9.65 23.31
N GLN A 231 -11.40 10.77 22.58
CA GLN A 231 -10.42 11.87 22.68
C GLN A 231 -10.90 13.03 23.58
N ILE A 232 -11.89 12.82 24.46
CA ILE A 232 -12.33 13.77 25.51
C ILE A 232 -12.03 13.17 26.88
#